data_AF-S8AN16-F1
#
_entry.id   AF-S8AN16-F1
#
_cell.length_a   1.000
_cell.length_b   1.000
_cell.length_c   1.000
_cell.angle_alpha   90.00
_cell.angle_beta   90.00
_cell.angle_gamma   90.00
#
_symmetry.space_group_name_H-M   'P 1'
#
loop_
_entity.id
_entity.type
_entity.pdbx_description
1 polymer ?
#
loop_
_entity_poly.entity_id
_entity_poly.type
_entity_poly.pdbx_seq_one_letter_code
_entity_poly.pdbx_strand_id
1 'polypeptide(L)'
;MATLPSYSQIHDIGQSRPGIFQLVEVAFHNFQDVFNGKRAFQDAYQQTDPLATSILASVILSGLTLIVSEITRNFSQVDRLWSILPAIYIVHYSHWASLNNVHSDRVDTAAVIAVIWSVRLTFNYWRKGGYQWSSEDYRWDVIRAAIGKPAFFIMNITFISFMQNFLLVAITTPVYLFLVVAKNFPQSEVATTADTVFSRGMMLAVILEFFADQQQWSFHQAKQSYKTTSKVPAGYDKAELDRGFLYSGLWAFSRHPNFVGEQLFWVLLYQWSAFVTDSIYNWAGMGALMYLFLFQGSTWLTELITSNKYKDYKIYQKHVSMFLPRVQSIREGGFYFPDQNEEAKKQR
;
A
#
# COMPACT_ATOMS: atom_id res chain seq x y z
N MET A 1 -22.06 22.57 14.74
CA MET A 1 -21.52 21.77 13.61
C MET A 1 -20.08 22.18 13.37
N ALA A 2 -19.14 21.33 13.79
CA ALA A 2 -17.80 21.17 13.22
C ALA A 2 -17.15 20.00 13.97
N THR A 3 -17.25 18.80 13.42
CA THR A 3 -16.53 17.61 13.92
C THR A 3 -15.03 17.74 13.70
N LEU A 4 -14.66 18.46 12.64
CA LEU A 4 -13.29 18.77 12.30
C LEU A 4 -12.75 19.90 13.20
N PRO A 5 -11.49 19.78 13.64
CA PRO A 5 -10.84 20.83 14.43
C PRO A 5 -10.78 22.17 13.70
N SER A 6 -10.70 23.25 14.48
CA SER A 6 -10.57 24.62 13.97
C SER A 6 -9.20 25.18 14.23
N TYR A 7 -8.61 25.87 13.25
CA TYR A 7 -7.27 26.45 13.33
C TYR A 7 -7.24 27.87 12.79
N SER A 8 -6.34 28.68 13.33
CA SER A 8 -6.08 30.05 12.89
C SER A 8 -5.04 30.15 11.78
N GLN A 9 -4.07 29.24 11.74
CA GLN A 9 -3.02 29.20 10.72
C GLN A 9 -2.93 27.80 10.09
N ILE A 10 -2.57 27.74 8.80
CA ILE A 10 -2.41 26.48 8.07
C ILE A 10 -1.30 25.63 8.71
N HIS A 11 -0.20 26.27 9.11
CA HIS A 11 0.94 25.61 9.74
C HIS A 11 0.57 24.86 11.03
N ASP A 12 -0.40 25.38 11.81
CA ASP A 12 -0.88 24.75 13.04
C ASP A 12 -1.51 23.37 12.77
N ILE A 13 -2.11 23.17 11.59
CA ILE A 13 -2.69 21.89 11.19
C ILE A 13 -1.59 20.82 11.10
N GLY A 14 -0.46 21.14 10.47
CA GLY A 14 0.67 20.22 10.29
C GLY A 14 1.35 19.87 11.62
N GLN A 15 1.40 20.80 12.56
CA GLN A 15 1.96 20.59 13.91
C GLN A 15 0.97 19.95 14.90
N SER A 16 -0.31 19.93 14.56
CA SER A 16 -1.34 19.40 15.45
C SER A 16 -1.17 17.91 15.73
N ARG A 17 -1.72 17.47 16.87
CA ARG A 17 -1.85 16.04 17.19
C ARG A 17 -3.31 15.77 17.46
N PRO A 18 -4.03 15.06 16.57
CA PRO A 18 -5.42 14.73 16.81
C PRO A 18 -5.52 13.87 18.08
N GLY A 19 -6.44 14.23 18.97
CA GLY A 19 -6.74 13.45 20.17
C GLY A 19 -7.45 12.15 19.80
N ILE A 20 -6.73 11.16 19.27
CA ILE A 20 -7.28 9.94 18.67
C ILE A 20 -8.25 9.23 19.62
N PHE A 21 -7.91 9.10 20.90
CA PHE A 21 -8.78 8.46 21.90
C PHE A 21 -10.11 9.19 22.06
N GLN A 22 -10.08 10.51 22.20
CA GLN A 22 -11.27 11.34 22.33
C GLN A 22 -12.13 11.27 21.05
N LEU A 23 -11.49 11.34 19.88
CA LEU A 23 -12.18 11.22 18.59
C LEU A 23 -12.92 9.88 18.47
N VAL A 24 -12.26 8.78 18.82
CA VAL A 24 -12.83 7.43 18.76
C VAL A 24 -13.94 7.25 19.81
N GLU A 25 -13.78 7.79 21.03
CA GLU A 25 -14.80 7.76 22.08
C GLU A 25 -16.09 8.47 21.63
N VAL A 26 -15.97 9.67 21.06
CA VAL A 26 -17.11 10.41 20.50
C VAL A 26 -17.77 9.64 19.36
N ALA A 27 -16.97 9.07 18.44
CA ALA A 27 -17.49 8.25 17.35
C ALA A 27 -18.27 7.04 17.89
N PHE A 28 -17.71 6.33 18.86
CA PHE A 28 -18.35 5.18 19.49
C PHE A 28 -19.71 5.56 20.10
N HIS A 29 -19.77 6.65 20.88
CA HIS A 29 -21.03 7.11 21.46
C HIS A 29 -22.07 7.52 20.40
N ASN A 30 -21.64 8.23 19.36
CA ASN A 30 -22.53 8.63 18.26
C ASN A 30 -23.16 7.40 17.57
N PHE A 31 -22.37 6.36 17.28
CA PHE A 31 -22.90 5.14 16.67
C PHE A 31 -23.67 4.26 17.66
N GLN A 32 -23.31 4.27 18.95
CA GLN A 32 -24.08 3.61 20.00
C GLN A 32 -25.49 4.22 20.14
N ASP A 33 -25.63 5.53 20.02
CA ASP A 33 -26.94 6.20 19.98
C ASP A 33 -27.78 5.75 18.78
N VAL A 34 -27.16 5.48 17.62
CA VAL A 34 -27.86 4.91 16.45
C VAL A 34 -28.36 3.51 16.76
N PHE A 35 -27.52 2.64 17.31
CA PHE A 35 -27.94 1.28 17.69
C PHE A 35 -29.07 1.26 18.73
N ASN A 36 -29.09 2.26 19.62
CA ASN A 36 -30.15 2.41 20.61
C ASN A 36 -31.41 3.12 20.08
N GLY A 37 -31.46 3.46 18.78
CA GLY A 37 -32.60 4.17 18.17
C GLY A 37 -32.75 5.62 18.61
N LYS A 38 -31.72 6.22 19.24
CA LYS A 38 -31.74 7.60 19.76
C LYS A 38 -31.32 8.64 18.73
N ARG A 39 -30.64 8.23 17.65
CA ARG A 39 -30.13 9.11 16.60
C ARG A 39 -30.24 8.44 15.24
N ALA A 40 -30.53 9.21 14.18
CA ALA A 40 -30.48 8.69 12.82
C ALA A 40 -29.01 8.42 12.40
N PHE A 41 -28.80 7.39 11.57
CA PHE A 41 -27.45 7.03 11.10
C PHE A 41 -26.78 8.18 10.34
N GLN A 42 -27.52 8.87 9.47
CA GLN A 42 -26.99 9.99 8.69
C GLN A 42 -26.50 11.13 9.58
N ASP A 43 -27.27 11.48 10.61
CA ASP A 43 -26.89 12.51 11.58
C ASP A 43 -25.63 12.09 12.35
N ALA A 44 -25.56 10.84 12.82
CA ALA A 44 -24.38 10.32 13.50
C ALA A 44 -23.14 10.34 12.60
N TYR A 45 -23.28 9.96 11.33
CA TYR A 45 -22.18 9.95 10.36
C TYR A 45 -21.66 11.36 10.06
N GLN A 46 -22.56 12.31 9.75
CA GLN A 46 -22.17 13.71 9.48
C GLN A 46 -21.57 14.40 10.71
N GLN A 47 -22.06 14.07 11.91
CA GLN A 47 -21.59 14.63 13.19
C GLN A 47 -20.47 13.82 13.85
N THR A 48 -19.87 12.86 13.15
CA THR A 48 -18.64 12.19 13.60
C THR A 48 -17.46 12.67 12.77
N ASP A 49 -16.31 12.83 13.41
CA ASP A 49 -15.07 13.13 12.71
C ASP A 49 -14.73 11.99 11.73
N PRO A 50 -14.44 12.29 10.46
CA PRO A 50 -14.28 11.25 9.45
C PRO A 50 -13.06 10.35 9.70
N LEU A 51 -11.98 10.86 10.32
CA LEU A 51 -10.83 10.05 10.73
C LEU A 51 -11.24 9.08 11.84
N ALA A 52 -12.03 9.55 12.82
CA ALA A 52 -12.58 8.70 13.87
C ALA A 52 -13.42 7.55 13.32
N THR A 53 -14.26 7.82 12.30
CA THR A 53 -15.03 6.78 11.60
C THR A 53 -14.11 5.74 10.94
N SER A 54 -13.06 6.15 10.23
CA SER A 54 -12.10 5.23 9.62
C SER A 54 -11.36 4.39 10.67
N ILE A 55 -10.96 4.99 11.78
CA ILE A 55 -10.29 4.27 12.88
C ILE A 55 -11.24 3.24 13.50
N LEU A 56 -12.48 3.63 13.82
CA LEU A 56 -13.47 2.71 14.38
C LEU A 56 -13.76 1.54 13.41
N ALA A 57 -13.91 1.83 12.11
CA ALA A 57 -14.06 0.81 11.09
C ALA A 57 -12.86 -0.14 11.04
N SER A 58 -11.63 0.38 11.14
CA SER A 58 -10.42 -0.45 11.16
C SER A 58 -10.30 -1.32 12.40
N VAL A 59 -10.77 -0.87 13.57
CA VAL A 59 -10.83 -1.70 14.80
C VAL A 59 -11.80 -2.87 14.60
N ILE A 60 -12.98 -2.60 14.04
CA ILE A 60 -13.98 -3.63 13.75
C ILE A 60 -13.42 -4.64 12.73
N LEU A 61 -12.84 -4.15 11.64
CA LEU A 61 -12.22 -4.99 10.61
C LEU A 61 -11.04 -5.80 11.15
N SER A 62 -10.25 -5.25 12.08
CA SER A 62 -9.17 -5.98 12.75
C SER A 62 -9.72 -7.15 13.56
N GLY A 63 -10.79 -6.94 14.33
CA GLY A 63 -11.47 -8.00 15.07
C GLY A 63 -12.04 -9.09 14.15
N LEU A 64 -12.68 -8.69 13.04
CA LEU A 64 -13.19 -9.63 12.04
C LEU A 64 -12.06 -10.41 11.37
N THR A 65 -10.97 -9.75 10.98
CA THR A 65 -9.78 -10.36 10.38
C THR A 65 -9.18 -11.40 11.34
N LEU A 66 -9.06 -11.09 12.63
CA LEU A 66 -8.57 -12.00 13.66
C LEU A 66 -9.49 -13.22 13.80
N ILE A 67 -10.79 -13.01 13.95
CA ILE A 67 -11.76 -14.10 14.13
C ILE A 67 -11.78 -15.01 12.89
N VAL A 68 -11.90 -14.43 11.70
CA VAL A 68 -11.98 -15.20 10.45
C VAL A 68 -10.68 -15.94 10.18
N SER A 69 -9.52 -15.32 10.42
CA SER A 69 -8.22 -15.99 10.22
C SER A 69 -8.02 -17.17 11.17
N GLU A 70 -8.46 -17.08 12.42
CA GLU A 70 -8.37 -18.18 13.38
C GLU A 70 -9.36 -19.32 13.07
N ILE A 71 -10.57 -19.01 12.61
CA ILE A 71 -11.58 -20.01 12.21
C ILE A 71 -11.13 -20.74 10.94
N THR A 72 -10.74 -20.00 9.91
CA THR A 72 -10.39 -20.56 8.59
C THR A 72 -8.97 -21.10 8.54
N ARG A 73 -8.12 -20.75 9.52
CA ARG A 73 -6.67 -20.98 9.50
C ARG A 73 -5.99 -20.40 8.26
N ASN A 74 -6.59 -19.36 7.68
CA ASN A 74 -6.05 -18.58 6.57
C ASN A 74 -5.82 -17.14 7.04
N PHE A 75 -4.56 -16.73 7.10
CA PHE A 75 -4.09 -15.46 7.67
C PHE A 75 -3.92 -14.37 6.61
N SER A 76 -4.25 -14.66 5.36
CA SER A 76 -4.32 -13.70 4.26
C SER A 76 -5.65 -12.94 4.19
N GLN A 77 -6.45 -12.94 5.25
CA GLN A 77 -7.70 -12.16 5.29
C GLN A 77 -7.43 -10.67 5.07
N VAL A 78 -6.40 -10.13 5.72
CA VAL A 78 -6.00 -8.73 5.56
C VAL A 78 -5.41 -8.45 4.18
N ASP A 79 -4.72 -9.42 3.57
CA ASP A 79 -4.14 -9.30 2.22
C ASP A 79 -5.24 -9.03 1.17
N ARG A 80 -6.43 -9.62 1.35
CA ARG A 80 -7.61 -9.38 0.50
C ARG A 80 -8.18 -7.98 0.64
N LEU A 81 -8.06 -7.39 1.84
CA LEU A 81 -8.55 -6.06 2.17
C LEU A 81 -7.58 -4.95 1.74
N TRP A 82 -6.28 -5.27 1.65
CA TRP A 82 -5.21 -4.32 1.36
C TRP A 82 -5.44 -3.49 0.10
N SER A 83 -5.95 -4.13 -0.96
CA SER A 83 -6.16 -3.47 -2.25
C SER A 83 -7.42 -2.61 -2.33
N ILE A 84 -8.28 -2.65 -1.31
CA ILE A 84 -9.62 -2.06 -1.33
C ILE A 84 -9.76 -0.97 -0.27
N LEU A 85 -9.37 -1.27 0.99
CA LEU A 85 -9.66 -0.39 2.13
C LEU A 85 -9.08 1.02 2.02
N PRO A 86 -7.83 1.25 1.55
CA PRO A 86 -7.30 2.60 1.44
C PRO A 86 -8.15 3.50 0.53
N ALA A 87 -8.63 2.97 -0.60
CA ALA A 87 -9.53 3.71 -1.48
C ALA A 87 -10.90 3.94 -0.83
N ILE A 88 -11.44 2.95 -0.10
CA ILE A 88 -12.69 3.14 0.67
C ILE A 88 -12.54 4.27 1.69
N TYR A 89 -11.44 4.33 2.45
CA TYR A 89 -11.23 5.38 3.44
C TYR A 89 -11.09 6.76 2.80
N ILE A 90 -10.38 6.88 1.68
CA ILE A 90 -10.22 8.14 0.96
C ILE A 90 -11.56 8.58 0.33
N VAL A 91 -12.31 7.67 -0.29
CA VAL A 91 -13.65 7.96 -0.84
C VAL A 91 -14.62 8.33 0.28
N HIS A 92 -14.51 7.68 1.45
CA HIS A 92 -15.27 8.06 2.64
C HIS A 92 -14.98 9.50 3.05
N TYR A 93 -13.72 9.97 2.99
CA TYR A 93 -13.40 11.37 3.27
C TYR A 93 -14.04 12.33 2.26
N SER A 94 -14.00 12.01 0.96
CA SER A 94 -14.69 12.79 -0.09
C SER A 94 -16.21 12.81 0.12
N HIS A 95 -16.81 11.66 0.40
CA HIS A 95 -18.25 11.55 0.64
C HIS A 95 -18.70 12.33 1.88
N TRP A 96 -17.95 12.21 2.98
CA TRP A 96 -18.20 12.96 4.20
C TRP A 96 -18.11 14.48 3.96
N ALA A 97 -17.13 14.93 3.17
CA ALA A 97 -16.94 16.33 2.80
C ALA A 97 -18.14 16.86 2.01
N SER A 98 -18.59 16.11 1.00
CA SER A 98 -19.78 16.42 0.20
C SER A 98 -21.04 16.58 1.07
N LEU A 99 -21.29 15.63 1.98
CA LEU A 99 -22.44 15.67 2.90
C LEU A 99 -22.41 16.85 3.88
N ASN A 100 -21.23 17.39 4.18
CA ASN A 100 -21.05 18.52 5.10
C ASN A 100 -20.79 19.85 4.38
N ASN A 101 -20.97 19.91 3.04
CA ASN A 101 -20.70 21.07 2.21
C ASN A 101 -19.27 21.63 2.36
N VAL A 102 -18.29 20.75 2.58
CA VAL A 102 -16.86 21.09 2.55
C VAL A 102 -16.34 20.73 1.17
N HIS A 103 -16.04 21.72 0.34
CA HIS A 103 -15.55 21.50 -1.01
C HIS A 103 -14.03 21.40 -1.00
N SER A 104 -13.48 20.33 -1.59
CA SER A 104 -12.04 20.16 -1.75
C SER A 104 -11.70 19.34 -2.99
N ASP A 105 -11.18 20.03 -4.01
CA ASP A 105 -10.70 19.41 -5.24
C ASP A 105 -9.54 18.44 -4.96
N ARG A 106 -8.74 18.70 -3.92
CA ARG A 106 -7.62 17.83 -3.51
C ARG A 106 -8.12 16.49 -2.98
N VAL A 107 -9.14 16.51 -2.11
CA VAL A 107 -9.76 15.30 -1.57
C VAL A 107 -10.38 14.47 -2.71
N ASP A 108 -11.11 15.11 -3.61
CA ASP A 108 -11.75 14.43 -4.74
C ASP A 108 -10.73 13.88 -5.74
N THR A 109 -9.67 14.64 -6.05
CA THR A 109 -8.56 14.18 -6.89
C THR A 109 -7.86 12.97 -6.26
N ALA A 110 -7.56 13.02 -4.97
CA ALA A 110 -6.96 11.90 -4.25
C ALA A 110 -7.87 10.66 -4.25
N ALA A 111 -9.20 10.85 -4.13
CA ALA A 111 -10.18 9.77 -4.21
C ALA A 111 -10.18 9.09 -5.58
N VAL A 112 -10.21 9.86 -6.67
CA VAL A 112 -10.16 9.31 -8.03
C VAL A 112 -8.86 8.51 -8.24
N ILE A 113 -7.71 9.09 -7.88
CA ILE A 113 -6.41 8.43 -8.05
C ILE A 113 -6.32 7.16 -7.20
N ALA A 114 -6.80 7.19 -5.95
CA ALA A 114 -6.85 6.03 -5.07
C ALA A 114 -7.76 4.91 -5.59
N VAL A 115 -8.90 5.26 -6.20
CA VAL A 115 -9.77 4.27 -6.85
C VAL A 115 -9.05 3.62 -8.03
N ILE A 116 -8.34 4.39 -8.87
CA ILE A 116 -7.56 3.81 -9.98
C ILE A 116 -6.46 2.87 -9.46
N TRP A 117 -5.73 3.29 -8.42
CA TRP A 117 -4.73 2.45 -7.74
C TRP A 117 -5.36 1.15 -7.21
N SER A 118 -6.53 1.25 -6.56
CA SER A 118 -7.26 0.12 -5.99
C SER A 118 -7.73 -0.85 -7.07
N VAL A 119 -8.37 -0.36 -8.14
CA VAL A 119 -8.81 -1.20 -9.27
C VAL A 119 -7.63 -1.97 -9.87
N ARG A 120 -6.48 -1.31 -10.09
CA ARG A 120 -5.26 -1.95 -10.57
C ARG A 120 -4.79 -3.04 -9.62
N LEU A 121 -4.66 -2.75 -8.33
CA LEU A 121 -4.13 -3.69 -7.35
C LEU A 121 -5.07 -4.88 -7.14
N THR A 122 -6.38 -4.62 -7.01
CA THR A 122 -7.43 -5.64 -6.90
C THR A 122 -7.43 -6.54 -8.12
N PHE A 123 -7.33 -6.00 -9.34
CA PHE A 123 -7.22 -6.81 -10.56
C PHE A 123 -5.97 -7.69 -10.54
N ASN A 124 -4.80 -7.13 -10.16
CA ASN A 124 -3.55 -7.89 -10.10
C ASN A 124 -3.60 -9.02 -9.05
N TYR A 125 -4.23 -8.77 -7.90
CA TYR A 125 -4.39 -9.77 -6.84
C TYR A 125 -5.43 -10.84 -7.24
N TRP A 126 -6.55 -10.44 -7.85
CA TRP A 126 -7.59 -11.34 -8.36
C TRP A 126 -7.07 -12.30 -9.41
N ARG A 127 -6.36 -11.81 -10.44
CA ARG A 127 -5.84 -12.68 -11.51
C ARG A 127 -4.83 -13.71 -11.01
N LYS A 128 -4.12 -13.39 -9.91
CA LYS A 128 -3.20 -14.31 -9.20
C LYS A 128 -3.93 -15.30 -8.27
N GLY A 129 -5.25 -15.23 -8.16
CA GLY A 129 -6.07 -16.12 -7.34
C GLY A 129 -6.22 -15.69 -5.87
N GLY A 130 -5.78 -14.49 -5.48
CA GLY A 130 -5.73 -14.06 -4.08
C GLY A 130 -7.09 -13.97 -3.37
N TYR A 131 -8.18 -13.82 -4.12
CA TYR A 131 -9.55 -13.84 -3.59
C TYR A 131 -10.16 -15.24 -3.46
N GLN A 132 -9.43 -16.30 -3.84
CA GLN A 132 -9.88 -17.66 -3.56
C GLN A 132 -9.78 -17.92 -2.05
N TRP A 133 -10.80 -18.58 -1.48
CA TRP A 133 -10.86 -18.91 -0.06
C TRP A 133 -9.66 -19.75 0.43
N SER A 134 -9.12 -20.61 -0.43
CA SER A 134 -7.95 -21.44 -0.15
C SER A 134 -6.60 -20.74 -0.35
N SER A 135 -6.59 -19.55 -0.97
CA SER A 135 -5.34 -18.83 -1.24
C SER A 135 -4.79 -18.21 0.05
N GLU A 136 -3.59 -18.60 0.45
CA GLU A 136 -2.83 -17.98 1.53
C GLU A 136 -1.44 -17.59 1.01
N ASP A 137 -0.92 -16.47 1.48
CA ASP A 137 0.44 -16.04 1.19
C ASP A 137 1.43 -17.05 1.79
N TYR A 138 2.27 -17.62 0.92
CA TYR A 138 3.24 -18.66 1.28
C TYR A 138 4.23 -18.24 2.38
N ARG A 139 4.41 -16.93 2.62
CA ARG A 139 5.29 -16.42 3.68
C ARG A 139 4.75 -16.74 5.06
N TRP A 140 3.44 -16.84 5.22
CA TRP A 140 2.83 -17.19 6.51
C TRP A 140 3.25 -18.57 6.97
N ASP A 141 3.33 -19.55 6.08
CA ASP A 141 3.82 -20.90 6.40
C ASP A 141 5.28 -20.91 6.85
N VAL A 142 6.14 -20.15 6.16
CA VAL A 142 7.56 -20.03 6.52
C VAL A 142 7.72 -19.41 7.91
N ILE A 143 6.97 -18.34 8.20
CA ILE A 143 7.04 -17.68 9.51
C ILE A 143 6.46 -18.59 10.60
N ARG A 144 5.32 -19.23 10.35
CA ARG A 144 4.65 -20.15 11.29
C ARG A 144 5.55 -21.31 11.68
N ALA A 145 6.28 -21.86 10.72
CA ALA A 145 7.28 -22.91 10.97
C ALA A 145 8.47 -22.41 11.81
N ALA A 146 8.89 -21.15 11.63
CA ALA A 146 10.04 -20.58 12.32
C ALA A 146 9.75 -20.19 13.79
N ILE A 147 8.58 -19.62 14.09
CA ILE A 147 8.28 -19.08 15.43
C ILE A 147 7.35 -19.96 16.28
N GLY A 148 6.71 -20.97 15.66
CA GLY A 148 5.77 -21.86 16.34
C GLY A 148 4.40 -21.23 16.61
N LYS A 149 3.43 -22.07 17.00
CA LYS A 149 2.00 -21.69 17.09
C LYS A 149 1.69 -20.56 18.10
N PRO A 150 2.22 -20.55 19.35
CA PRO A 150 1.87 -19.51 20.31
C PRO A 150 2.36 -18.12 19.88
N ALA A 151 3.61 -18.03 19.42
CA ALA A 151 4.16 -16.77 18.91
C ALA A 151 3.45 -16.32 17.62
N PHE A 152 3.06 -17.26 16.75
CA PHE A 152 2.28 -16.94 15.56
C PHE A 152 0.88 -16.41 15.88
N PHE A 153 0.22 -16.92 16.93
CA PHE A 153 -1.05 -16.35 17.39
C PHE A 153 -0.90 -14.92 17.89
N ILE A 154 0.15 -14.62 18.67
CA ILE A 154 0.46 -13.25 19.11
C ILE A 154 0.75 -12.35 17.90
N MET A 155 1.47 -12.85 16.89
CA MET A 155 1.72 -12.14 15.64
C MET A 155 0.43 -11.92 14.84
N ASN A 156 -0.52 -12.87 14.87
CA ASN A 156 -1.82 -12.70 14.23
C ASN A 156 -2.58 -11.53 14.86
N ILE A 157 -2.66 -11.49 16.19
CA ILE A 157 -3.31 -10.39 16.91
C ILE A 157 -2.60 -9.07 16.63
N THR A 158 -1.30 -8.99 16.89
CA THR A 158 -0.58 -7.70 16.89
C THR A 158 -0.31 -7.19 15.49
N PHE A 159 0.24 -8.03 14.62
CA PHE A 159 0.74 -7.62 13.31
C PHE A 159 -0.29 -7.85 12.19
N ILE A 160 -0.71 -9.09 11.97
CA ILE A 160 -1.54 -9.48 10.81
C ILE A 160 -2.91 -8.80 10.87
N SER A 161 -3.57 -8.83 12.04
CA SER A 161 -4.92 -8.33 12.18
C SER A 161 -4.96 -6.84 12.48
N PHE A 162 -4.27 -6.37 13.53
CA PHE A 162 -4.40 -4.98 13.99
C PHE A 162 -3.44 -4.01 13.30
N MET A 163 -2.12 -4.24 13.36
CA MET A 163 -1.14 -3.29 12.79
C MET A 163 -1.36 -3.06 11.29
N GLN A 164 -1.66 -4.11 10.53
CA GLN A 164 -1.94 -3.98 9.11
C GLN A 164 -3.21 -3.16 8.81
N ASN A 165 -4.34 -3.42 9.49
CA ASN A 165 -5.56 -2.62 9.29
C ASN A 165 -5.37 -1.16 9.74
N PHE A 166 -4.65 -0.90 10.83
CA PHE A 166 -4.32 0.46 11.24
C PHE A 166 -3.39 1.17 10.26
N LEU A 167 -2.45 0.44 9.67
CA LEU A 167 -1.59 0.99 8.63
C LEU A 167 -2.39 1.40 7.39
N LEU A 168 -3.42 0.63 7.00
CA LEU A 168 -4.32 0.97 5.89
C LEU A 168 -5.10 2.27 6.13
N VAL A 169 -5.46 2.58 7.38
CA VAL A 169 -5.99 3.91 7.71
C VAL A 169 -4.88 4.96 7.70
N ALA A 170 -3.74 4.67 8.35
CA ALA A 170 -2.64 5.61 8.54
C ALA A 170 -2.11 6.19 7.22
N ILE A 171 -1.98 5.38 6.16
CA ILE A 171 -1.52 5.85 4.84
C ILE A 171 -2.53 6.78 4.14
N THR A 172 -3.79 6.82 4.59
CA THR A 172 -4.84 7.70 4.03
C THR A 172 -5.00 9.01 4.80
N THR A 173 -4.38 9.12 5.98
CA THR A 173 -4.41 10.33 6.82
C THR A 173 -3.92 11.62 6.14
N PRO A 174 -3.02 11.61 5.13
CA PRO A 174 -2.74 12.82 4.34
C PRO A 174 -3.99 13.46 3.73
N VAL A 175 -4.98 12.67 3.30
CA VAL A 175 -6.23 13.18 2.71
C VAL A 175 -7.14 13.80 3.78
N TYR A 176 -7.13 13.25 4.99
CA TYR A 176 -7.80 13.90 6.12
C TYR A 176 -7.23 15.31 6.38
N LEU A 177 -5.92 15.52 6.21
CA LEU A 177 -5.32 16.86 6.31
C LEU A 177 -5.81 17.81 5.22
N PHE A 178 -5.98 17.34 3.97
CA PHE A 178 -6.60 18.16 2.91
C PHE A 178 -8.00 18.62 3.32
N LEU A 179 -8.80 17.72 3.90
CA LEU A 179 -10.14 18.03 4.37
C LEU A 179 -10.14 19.07 5.51
N VAL A 180 -9.23 18.93 6.47
CA VAL A 180 -9.07 19.89 7.57
C VAL A 180 -8.65 21.26 7.04
N VAL A 181 -7.73 21.31 6.06
CA VAL A 181 -7.31 22.55 5.40
C VAL A 181 -8.48 23.19 4.65
N ALA A 182 -9.21 22.45 3.82
CA ALA A 182 -10.35 22.94 3.05
C ALA A 182 -11.45 23.54 3.95
N LYS A 183 -11.73 22.91 5.10
CA LYS A 183 -12.71 23.42 6.06
C LYS A 183 -12.27 24.70 6.76
N ASN A 184 -10.98 24.85 7.08
CA ASN A 184 -10.48 26.00 7.84
C ASN A 184 -10.05 27.17 6.94
N PHE A 185 -9.59 26.87 5.73
CA PHE A 185 -9.03 27.83 4.78
C PHE A 185 -9.57 27.55 3.37
N PRO A 186 -10.90 27.70 3.13
CA PRO A 186 -11.52 27.37 1.85
C PRO A 186 -10.92 28.16 0.67
N GLN A 187 -10.43 29.38 0.91
CA GLN A 187 -9.73 30.18 -0.10
C GLN A 187 -8.40 29.56 -0.58
N SER A 188 -7.86 28.56 0.13
CA SER A 188 -6.65 27.83 -0.27
C SER A 188 -6.92 26.66 -1.22
N GLU A 189 -8.19 26.30 -1.44
CA GLU A 189 -8.63 25.29 -2.42
C GLU A 189 -8.63 25.89 -3.84
N VAL A 190 -7.45 26.33 -4.27
CA VAL A 190 -7.17 26.74 -5.65
C VAL A 190 -6.15 25.75 -6.22
N ALA A 191 -6.37 25.30 -7.45
CA ALA A 191 -5.45 24.39 -8.13
C ALA A 191 -4.05 25.02 -8.26
N THR A 192 -3.07 24.43 -7.59
CA THR A 192 -1.67 24.87 -7.65
C THR A 192 -0.83 23.98 -8.56
N THR A 193 0.34 24.49 -8.95
CA THR A 193 1.34 23.66 -9.64
C THR A 193 1.76 22.45 -8.80
N ALA A 194 1.82 22.60 -7.46
CA ALA A 194 2.15 21.49 -6.57
C ALA A 194 1.07 20.39 -6.62
N ASP A 195 -0.21 20.76 -6.59
CA ASP A 195 -1.32 19.80 -6.73
C ASP A 195 -1.20 19.01 -8.04
N THR A 196 -0.82 19.68 -9.12
CA THR A 196 -0.57 19.04 -10.42
C THR A 196 0.63 18.10 -10.41
N VAL A 197 1.74 18.50 -9.79
CA VAL A 197 2.97 17.69 -9.73
C VAL A 197 2.75 16.43 -8.89
N PHE A 198 2.16 16.55 -7.71
CA PHE A 198 1.91 15.41 -6.83
C PHE A 198 0.90 14.44 -7.42
N SER A 199 -0.26 14.91 -7.88
CA SER A 199 -1.30 14.07 -8.49
C SER A 199 -0.78 13.32 -9.73
N ARG A 200 -0.07 13.99 -10.63
CA ARG A 200 0.54 13.35 -11.80
C ARG A 200 1.66 12.38 -11.42
N GLY A 201 2.47 12.72 -10.43
CA GLY A 201 3.50 11.83 -9.90
C GLY A 201 2.91 10.53 -9.35
N MET A 202 1.82 10.62 -8.59
CA MET A 202 1.08 9.45 -8.11
C MET A 202 0.53 8.62 -9.27
N MET A 203 -0.04 9.25 -10.31
CA MET A 203 -0.49 8.50 -11.50
C MET A 203 0.64 7.84 -12.27
N LEU A 204 1.81 8.48 -12.39
CA LEU A 204 3.00 7.85 -12.97
C LEU A 204 3.47 6.64 -12.15
N ALA A 205 3.35 6.69 -10.82
CA ALA A 205 3.62 5.54 -9.96
C ALA A 205 2.66 4.36 -10.24
N VAL A 206 1.36 4.63 -10.41
CA VAL A 206 0.37 3.61 -10.80
C VAL A 206 0.67 3.02 -12.17
N ILE A 207 1.12 3.84 -13.13
CA ILE A 207 1.52 3.37 -14.47
C ILE A 207 2.75 2.45 -14.37
N LEU A 208 3.75 2.81 -13.56
CA LEU A 208 4.92 1.97 -13.29
C LEU A 208 4.50 0.62 -12.69
N GLU A 209 3.62 0.64 -11.68
CA GLU A 209 3.07 -0.57 -11.06
C GLU A 209 2.37 -1.46 -12.10
N PHE A 210 1.51 -0.88 -12.93
CA PHE A 210 0.76 -1.62 -13.95
C PHE A 210 1.69 -2.37 -14.92
N PHE A 211 2.71 -1.70 -15.46
CA PHE A 211 3.67 -2.34 -16.36
C PHE A 211 4.54 -3.38 -15.64
N ALA A 212 5.02 -3.08 -14.43
CA ALA A 212 5.81 -4.01 -13.62
C ALA A 212 5.03 -5.29 -13.29
N ASP A 213 3.78 -5.14 -12.85
CA ASP A 213 2.86 -6.24 -12.57
C ASP A 213 2.56 -7.06 -13.83
N GLN A 214 2.35 -6.40 -14.97
CA GLN A 214 2.09 -7.08 -16.25
C GLN A 214 3.30 -7.87 -16.75
N GLN A 215 4.52 -7.32 -16.65
CA GLN A 215 5.75 -8.04 -16.98
C GLN A 215 5.91 -9.31 -16.13
N GLN A 216 5.71 -9.18 -14.82
CA GLN A 216 5.78 -10.30 -13.88
C GLN A 216 4.71 -11.37 -14.18
N TRP A 217 3.47 -10.94 -14.48
CA TRP A 217 2.38 -11.84 -14.85
C TRP A 217 2.70 -12.64 -16.13
N SER A 218 3.11 -11.96 -17.21
CA SER A 218 3.45 -12.62 -18.47
C SER A 218 4.58 -13.65 -18.30
N PHE A 219 5.63 -13.29 -17.56
CA PHE A 219 6.73 -14.21 -17.26
C PHE A 219 6.27 -15.46 -16.52
N HIS A 220 5.45 -15.32 -15.48
CA HIS A 220 4.99 -16.48 -14.71
C HIS A 220 4.04 -17.39 -15.50
N GLN A 221 3.20 -16.81 -16.37
CA GLN A 221 2.37 -17.59 -17.30
C GLN A 221 3.24 -18.38 -18.30
N ALA A 222 4.24 -17.75 -18.90
CA ALA A 222 5.17 -18.41 -19.81
C ALA A 222 5.95 -19.54 -19.12
N LYS A 223 6.46 -19.27 -17.91
CA LYS A 223 7.15 -20.26 -17.08
C LYS A 223 6.27 -21.45 -16.73
N GLN A 224 5.00 -21.22 -16.39
CA GLN A 224 4.06 -22.29 -16.09
C GLN A 224 3.77 -23.13 -17.34
N SER A 225 3.52 -22.48 -18.49
CA SER A 225 3.30 -23.14 -19.77
C SER A 225 4.50 -24.02 -20.17
N TYR A 226 5.72 -23.50 -20.04
CA TYR A 226 6.94 -24.26 -20.31
C TYR A 226 7.09 -25.48 -19.39
N LYS A 227 6.79 -25.35 -18.10
CA LYS A 227 6.83 -26.49 -17.16
C LYS A 227 5.83 -27.60 -17.51
N THR A 228 4.66 -27.24 -18.02
CA THR A 228 3.62 -28.22 -18.37
C THR A 228 3.85 -28.85 -19.74
N THR A 229 4.31 -28.07 -20.71
CA THR A 229 4.40 -28.51 -22.12
C THR A 229 5.80 -28.89 -22.57
N SER A 230 6.83 -28.52 -21.82
CA SER A 230 8.26 -28.58 -22.21
C SER A 230 8.59 -27.80 -23.50
N LYS A 231 7.68 -26.95 -24.00
CA LYS A 231 7.90 -26.08 -25.16
C LYS A 231 8.15 -24.66 -24.70
N VAL A 232 9.16 -24.01 -25.28
CA VAL A 232 9.51 -22.63 -24.96
C VAL A 232 8.49 -21.70 -25.66
N PRO A 233 7.73 -20.87 -24.91
CA PRO A 233 6.83 -19.89 -25.50
C PRO A 233 7.60 -18.82 -26.30
N ALA A 234 6.97 -18.29 -27.34
CA ALA A 234 7.58 -17.23 -28.15
C ALA A 234 7.93 -15.99 -27.31
N GLY A 235 9.08 -15.39 -27.59
CA GLY A 235 9.58 -14.20 -26.89
C GLY A 235 10.33 -14.48 -25.57
N TYR A 236 10.54 -15.76 -25.23
CA TYR A 236 11.34 -16.17 -24.07
C TYR A 236 12.41 -17.17 -24.48
N ASP A 237 13.52 -17.17 -23.73
CA ASP A 237 14.59 -18.16 -23.90
C ASP A 237 14.48 -19.29 -22.87
N LYS A 238 14.93 -20.49 -23.27
CA LYS A 238 14.97 -21.64 -22.35
C LYS A 238 15.76 -21.33 -21.07
N ALA A 239 16.93 -20.71 -21.22
CA ALA A 239 17.79 -20.35 -20.10
C ALA A 239 17.13 -19.37 -19.12
N GLU A 240 16.33 -18.43 -19.63
CA GLU A 240 15.56 -17.49 -18.80
C GLU A 240 14.46 -18.20 -18.00
N LEU A 241 13.71 -19.11 -18.63
CA LEU A 241 12.64 -19.86 -17.97
C LEU A 241 13.18 -20.88 -16.96
N ASP A 242 14.30 -21.54 -17.28
CA ASP A 242 15.01 -22.47 -16.41
C ASP A 242 15.56 -21.74 -15.16
N ARG A 243 16.04 -20.50 -15.30
CA ARG A 243 16.48 -19.65 -14.17
C ARG A 243 15.34 -19.37 -13.19
N GLY A 244 14.13 -19.18 -13.70
CA GLY A 244 12.90 -19.24 -12.93
C GLY A 244 12.47 -17.96 -12.22
N PHE A 245 13.10 -16.81 -12.47
CA PHE A 245 12.62 -15.50 -12.03
C PHE A 245 12.84 -14.45 -13.12
N LEU A 246 11.99 -13.42 -13.12
CA LEU A 246 12.07 -12.32 -14.07
C LEU A 246 13.20 -11.38 -13.69
N TYR A 247 14.01 -11.01 -14.69
CA TYR A 247 15.18 -10.14 -14.49
C TYR A 247 15.34 -9.04 -15.54
N SER A 248 14.53 -9.05 -16.59
CA SER A 248 14.60 -8.15 -17.74
C SER A 248 13.50 -7.08 -17.67
N GLY A 249 13.57 -6.07 -18.54
CA GLY A 249 12.62 -4.96 -18.55
C GLY A 249 12.76 -4.07 -17.31
N LEU A 250 11.67 -3.75 -16.64
CA LEU A 250 11.71 -2.92 -15.42
C LEU A 250 12.46 -3.61 -14.29
N TRP A 251 12.44 -4.95 -14.27
CA TRP A 251 13.09 -5.77 -13.26
C TRP A 251 14.61 -5.68 -13.34
N ALA A 252 15.16 -5.22 -14.45
CA ALA A 252 16.60 -5.06 -14.58
C ALA A 252 17.15 -3.77 -13.94
N PHE A 253 16.26 -2.80 -13.67
CA PHE A 253 16.60 -1.56 -12.98
C PHE A 253 16.35 -1.66 -11.47
N SER A 254 15.30 -2.38 -11.08
CA SER A 254 14.86 -2.59 -9.72
C SER A 254 14.42 -4.03 -9.55
N ARG A 255 14.81 -4.70 -8.46
CA ARG A 255 14.34 -6.07 -8.22
C ARG A 255 12.86 -6.12 -7.84
N HIS A 256 12.24 -5.00 -7.49
CA HIS A 256 10.81 -4.90 -7.16
C HIS A 256 10.22 -3.56 -7.68
N PRO A 257 10.13 -3.37 -9.01
CA PRO A 257 9.73 -2.08 -9.58
C PRO A 257 8.28 -1.72 -9.26
N ASN A 258 7.39 -2.71 -9.12
CA ASN A 258 6.04 -2.49 -8.62
C ASN A 258 6.01 -2.02 -7.16
N PHE A 259 6.92 -2.52 -6.30
CA PHE A 259 7.03 -2.03 -4.92
C PHE A 259 7.62 -0.63 -4.84
N VAL A 260 8.45 -0.23 -5.81
CA VAL A 260 8.92 1.17 -5.92
C VAL A 260 7.76 2.10 -6.24
N GLY A 261 6.94 1.76 -7.24
CA GLY A 261 5.73 2.53 -7.56
C GLY A 261 4.80 2.61 -6.35
N GLU A 262 4.55 1.47 -5.70
CA GLU A 262 3.67 1.39 -4.53
C GLU A 262 4.15 2.27 -3.37
N GLN A 263 5.44 2.23 -3.03
CA GLN A 263 6.01 3.11 -2.01
C GLN A 263 5.97 4.58 -2.44
N LEU A 264 6.28 4.87 -3.70
CA LEU A 264 6.28 6.23 -4.25
C LEU A 264 4.87 6.84 -4.20
N PHE A 265 3.83 6.07 -4.52
CA PHE A 265 2.44 6.52 -4.48
C PHE A 265 2.07 7.12 -3.11
N TRP A 266 2.28 6.35 -2.03
CA TRP A 266 1.93 6.77 -0.67
C TRP A 266 2.87 7.84 -0.11
N VAL A 267 4.15 7.81 -0.48
CA VAL A 267 5.12 8.84 -0.09
C VAL A 267 4.84 10.18 -0.79
N LEU A 268 4.38 10.17 -2.05
CA LEU A 268 3.93 11.37 -2.75
C LEU A 268 2.66 11.93 -2.14
N LEU A 269 1.68 11.08 -1.78
CA LEU A 269 0.47 11.52 -1.10
C LEU A 269 0.78 12.20 0.24
N TYR A 270 1.72 11.65 1.02
CA TYR A 270 2.19 12.29 2.25
C TYR A 270 2.92 13.62 1.98
N GLN A 271 3.87 13.66 1.02
CA GLN A 271 4.57 14.90 0.70
C GLN A 271 3.60 16.00 0.22
N TRP A 272 2.54 15.61 -0.49
CA TRP A 272 1.50 16.53 -0.89
C TRP A 272 0.79 17.13 0.33
N SER A 273 0.45 16.33 1.36
CA SER A 273 -0.11 16.90 2.60
C SER A 273 0.86 17.77 3.36
N ALA A 274 2.15 17.40 3.44
CA ALA A 274 3.18 18.22 4.06
C ALA A 274 3.23 19.61 3.38
N PHE A 275 3.28 19.63 2.05
CA PHE A 275 3.26 20.85 1.24
C PHE A 275 1.99 21.70 1.48
N VAL A 276 0.81 21.09 1.43
CA VAL A 276 -0.47 21.79 1.62
C VAL A 276 -0.61 22.35 3.04
N THR A 277 -0.03 21.68 4.04
CA THR A 277 0.01 22.18 5.43
C THR A 277 1.14 23.18 5.71
N ASP A 278 1.88 23.62 4.68
CA ASP A 278 3.06 24.48 4.81
C ASP A 278 4.03 23.98 5.90
N SER A 279 4.31 22.67 5.88
CA SER A 279 5.19 22.03 6.86
C SER A 279 6.16 21.08 6.18
N ILE A 280 7.38 21.01 6.71
CA ILE A 280 8.40 20.06 6.27
C ILE A 280 8.00 18.62 6.65
N TYR A 281 7.30 18.46 7.78
CA TYR A 281 6.77 17.19 8.24
C TYR A 281 5.46 17.38 9.03
N ASN A 282 4.58 16.39 8.99
CA ASN A 282 3.39 16.34 9.84
C ASN A 282 3.13 14.90 10.31
N TRP A 283 2.19 14.74 11.24
CA TRP A 283 1.91 13.44 11.87
C TRP A 283 1.43 12.37 10.89
N ALA A 284 0.85 12.74 9.74
CA ALA A 284 0.43 11.79 8.70
C ALA A 284 1.61 11.04 8.07
N GLY A 285 2.84 11.55 8.22
CA GLY A 285 4.07 10.90 7.75
C GLY A 285 4.37 9.57 8.45
N MET A 286 3.80 9.33 9.64
CA MET A 286 3.94 8.06 10.33
C MET A 286 3.38 6.89 9.49
N GLY A 287 2.25 7.10 8.79
CA GLY A 287 1.66 6.09 7.91
C GLY A 287 2.62 5.71 6.78
N ALA A 288 3.15 6.71 6.06
CA ALA A 288 4.12 6.49 4.99
C ALA A 288 5.40 5.81 5.51
N LEU A 289 5.94 6.23 6.66
CA LEU A 289 7.14 5.64 7.26
C LEU A 289 6.93 4.17 7.65
N MET A 290 5.82 3.85 8.32
CA MET A 290 5.46 2.47 8.66
C MET A 290 5.27 1.61 7.41
N TYR A 291 4.71 2.18 6.35
CA TYR A 291 4.55 1.52 5.06
C TYR A 291 5.90 1.15 4.44
N LEU A 292 6.86 2.07 4.43
CA LEU A 292 8.23 1.81 3.96
C LEU A 292 8.91 0.69 4.77
N PHE A 293 8.77 0.70 6.10
CA PHE A 293 9.33 -0.37 6.94
C PHE A 293 8.67 -1.73 6.68
N LEU A 294 7.35 -1.76 6.49
CA LEU A 294 6.64 -2.98 6.11
C LEU A 294 7.19 -3.53 4.80
N PHE A 295 7.33 -2.69 3.77
CA PHE A 295 7.89 -3.10 2.48
C PHE A 295 9.33 -3.57 2.61
N GLN A 296 10.17 -2.91 3.42
CA GLN A 296 11.54 -3.32 3.66
C GLN A 296 11.63 -4.71 4.29
N GLY A 297 10.84 -4.99 5.34
CA GLY A 297 10.82 -6.30 6.00
C GLY A 297 10.21 -7.40 5.12
N SER A 298 9.07 -7.11 4.50
CA SER A 298 8.34 -7.98 3.57
C SER A 298 9.20 -8.40 2.39
N THR A 299 9.92 -7.45 1.78
CA THR A 299 10.79 -7.69 0.62
C THR A 299 12.03 -8.50 1.01
N TRP A 300 12.64 -8.19 2.16
CA TRP A 300 13.77 -8.99 2.66
C TRP A 300 13.40 -10.47 2.83
N LEU A 301 12.25 -10.76 3.43
CA LEU A 301 11.77 -12.14 3.60
C LEU A 301 11.50 -12.80 2.24
N THR A 302 10.85 -12.09 1.32
CA THR A 302 10.58 -12.57 -0.05
C THR A 302 11.87 -12.93 -0.79
N GLU A 303 12.89 -12.07 -0.70
CA GLU A 303 14.19 -12.33 -1.33
C GLU A 303 14.96 -13.46 -0.65
N LEU A 304 14.86 -13.60 0.67
CA LEU A 304 15.46 -14.73 1.39
C LEU A 304 14.89 -16.06 0.87
N ILE A 305 13.57 -16.16 0.76
CA ILE A 305 12.90 -17.36 0.25
C ILE A 305 13.26 -17.61 -1.22
N THR A 306 13.30 -16.54 -2.03
CA THR A 306 13.62 -16.64 -3.47
C THR A 306 15.07 -17.06 -3.70
N SER A 307 16.02 -16.53 -2.92
CA SER A 307 17.45 -16.85 -3.03
C SER A 307 17.79 -18.29 -2.60
N ASN A 308 17.00 -18.89 -1.72
CA ASN A 308 17.10 -20.30 -1.38
C ASN A 308 16.51 -21.21 -2.46
N LYS A 309 15.56 -20.70 -3.26
CA LYS A 309 14.91 -21.45 -4.34
C LYS A 309 15.68 -21.39 -5.66
N TYR A 310 16.26 -20.25 -6.01
CA TYR A 310 16.97 -20.04 -7.28
C TYR A 310 18.42 -19.58 -7.01
N LYS A 311 19.40 -20.43 -7.37
CA LYS A 311 20.83 -20.18 -7.12
C LYS A 311 21.30 -18.84 -7.70
N ASP A 312 20.87 -18.55 -8.92
CA ASP A 312 21.25 -17.34 -9.67
C ASP A 312 20.66 -16.04 -9.08
N TYR A 313 19.66 -16.14 -8.19
CA TYR A 313 19.07 -14.94 -7.59
C TYR A 313 20.07 -14.18 -6.72
N LYS A 314 21.04 -14.87 -6.11
CA LYS A 314 22.13 -14.22 -5.36
C LYS A 314 23.05 -13.41 -6.27
N ILE A 315 23.26 -13.85 -7.51
CA ILE A 315 24.02 -13.09 -8.52
C ILE A 315 23.21 -11.86 -8.92
N TYR A 316 21.91 -12.02 -9.18
CA TYR A 316 21.00 -10.91 -9.49
C TYR A 316 20.96 -9.84 -8.37
N GLN A 317 20.91 -10.24 -7.11
CA GLN A 317 20.95 -9.33 -5.95
C GLN A 317 22.23 -8.46 -5.88
N LYS A 318 23.36 -8.96 -6.40
CA LYS A 318 24.62 -8.20 -6.45
C LYS A 318 24.59 -7.10 -7.51
N HIS A 319 23.87 -7.30 -8.60
CA HIS A 319 23.91 -6.44 -9.79
C HIS A 319 22.77 -5.42 -9.82
N VAL A 320 21.55 -5.84 -9.51
CA VAL A 320 20.35 -4.99 -9.52
C VAL A 320 19.99 -4.62 -8.10
N SER A 321 19.58 -3.39 -7.80
CA SER A 321 19.19 -2.93 -6.46
C SER A 321 17.74 -3.32 -6.10
N MET A 322 17.44 -3.41 -4.79
CA MET A 322 16.12 -3.84 -4.30
C MET A 322 14.98 -2.93 -4.78
N PHE A 323 15.14 -1.61 -4.56
CA PHE A 323 14.13 -0.60 -4.86
C PHE A 323 14.67 0.42 -5.87
N LEU A 324 15.42 1.43 -5.45
CA LEU A 324 15.90 2.49 -6.34
C LEU A 324 17.07 2.00 -7.22
N PRO A 325 17.05 2.27 -8.54
CA PRO A 325 18.09 1.82 -9.46
C PRO A 325 19.46 2.42 -9.14
N ARG A 326 20.52 1.67 -9.43
CA ARG A 326 21.89 2.18 -9.36
C ARG A 326 22.14 3.10 -10.55
N VAL A 327 22.94 4.15 -10.35
CA VAL A 327 23.36 5.03 -11.45
C VAL A 327 23.98 4.23 -12.61
N GLN A 328 24.75 3.19 -12.28
CA GLN A 328 25.35 2.30 -13.27
C GLN A 328 24.32 1.51 -14.09
N SER A 329 23.27 0.97 -13.47
CA SER A 329 22.23 0.23 -14.21
C SER A 329 21.44 1.15 -15.13
N ILE A 330 21.24 2.42 -14.76
CA ILE A 330 20.65 3.44 -15.64
C ILE A 330 21.57 3.71 -16.84
N ARG A 331 22.88 3.89 -16.61
CA ARG A 331 23.87 4.15 -17.67
C ARG A 331 24.02 2.99 -18.66
N GLU A 332 23.95 1.76 -18.16
CA GLU A 332 24.08 0.54 -18.95
C GLU A 332 22.75 0.08 -19.57
N GLY A 333 21.68 0.87 -19.42
CA GLY A 333 20.37 0.57 -19.99
C GLY A 333 19.65 -0.63 -19.35
N GLY A 334 20.08 -1.09 -18.18
CA GLY A 334 19.44 -2.18 -17.44
C GLY A 334 19.68 -3.57 -18.01
N PHE A 335 20.84 -3.89 -18.60
CA PHE A 335 21.07 -5.21 -19.22
C PHE A 335 22.31 -5.96 -18.70
N TYR A 336 22.79 -5.68 -17.48
CA TYR A 336 23.98 -6.37 -17.00
C TYR A 336 23.65 -7.64 -16.21
N PHE A 337 23.66 -8.77 -16.91
CA PHE A 337 23.99 -10.07 -16.32
C PHE A 337 25.41 -10.41 -16.76
N PRO A 338 26.36 -10.64 -15.84
CA PRO A 338 27.66 -11.14 -16.25
C PRO A 338 27.43 -12.48 -16.96
N ASP A 339 27.97 -12.62 -18.17
CA ASP A 339 28.11 -13.93 -18.78
C ASP A 339 28.80 -14.85 -17.77
N GLN A 340 28.29 -16.07 -17.59
CA GLN A 340 28.83 -17.04 -16.63
C GLN A 340 30.35 -17.28 -16.83
N ASN A 341 30.85 -17.00 -18.04
CA ASN A 341 32.27 -17.07 -18.39
C ASN A 341 33.14 -15.97 -17.74
N GLU A 342 32.61 -14.80 -17.39
CA GLU A 342 33.39 -13.74 -16.75
C GLU A 342 33.58 -13.95 -15.24
N GLU A 343 32.56 -14.45 -14.53
CA GLU A 343 32.72 -14.79 -13.11
C GLU A 343 33.65 -16.00 -12.92
N ALA A 344 33.61 -16.99 -13.84
CA ALA A 344 34.57 -18.09 -13.85
C ALA A 344 36.01 -17.65 -14.16
N LYS A 345 36.19 -16.56 -14.92
CA LYS A 345 37.51 -15.96 -15.17
C LYS A 345 38.03 -15.13 -13.99
N LYS A 346 37.15 -14.55 -13.15
CA LYS A 346 37.56 -13.82 -11.93
C LYS A 346 37.89 -14.74 -10.74
N GLN A 347 37.55 -16.01 -10.83
CA GLN A 347 37.85 -17.05 -9.83
C GLN A 347 39.07 -17.92 -10.19
N ARG A 348 39.70 -17.67 -11.33
CA ARG A 348 41.01 -18.22 -11.72
C ARG A 348 42.05 -17.11 -11.61
#